data_AF-A0A2V5SZW0-F1
#
_entry.id   AF-A0A2V5SZW0-F1
#
_cell.length_a   1.000
_cell.length_b   1.000
_cell.length_c   1.000
_cell.angle_alpha   90.00
_cell.angle_beta   90.00
_cell.angle_gamma   90.00
#
_symmetry.space_group_name_H-M   'P 1'
#
loop_
_entity.id
_entity.type
_entity.pdbx_description
1 polymer ?
#
loop_
_entity_poly.entity_id
_entity_poly.type
_entity_poly.pdbx_seq_one_letter_code
_entity_poly.pdbx_strand_id
1 'polypeptide(L)'
;MKSSAVSPGISRSAEHQTLVDTHFHSRVTQWRDVYEQEGVEGAIYRKRLDIVLRWIDELAIPTGQKVLEIGCGAGRCTVALAQRGYPIHAMDSVEGMVNSTQEHASEAGVSSSVTTSLGDAHNLPFRDGSFGLVLAMGVIPYLHFPQKALKEMVRVLRPDGFLLVTAGNP
;
A
#
# COMPACT_ATOMS: atom_id res chain seq x y z
N MET A 1 -39.85 4.17 31.67
CA MET A 1 -39.77 3.89 30.21
C MET A 1 -38.59 4.64 29.63
N LYS A 2 -37.59 3.88 29.18
CA LYS A 2 -36.48 4.17 28.24
C LYS A 2 -35.64 5.44 28.44
N SER A 3 -34.53 5.22 29.14
CA SER A 3 -33.19 5.77 28.90
C SER A 3 -32.90 5.97 27.40
N SER A 4 -32.52 7.20 27.01
CA SER A 4 -31.94 7.47 25.70
C SER A 4 -30.43 7.17 25.77
N ALA A 5 -30.04 6.05 25.17
CA ALA A 5 -28.64 5.72 24.96
C ALA A 5 -28.00 6.76 24.05
N VAL A 6 -26.90 7.37 24.54
CA VAL A 6 -25.95 8.12 23.73
C VAL A 6 -25.33 7.13 22.74
N SER A 7 -25.47 7.41 21.43
CA SER A 7 -24.79 6.65 20.38
C SER A 7 -23.28 6.65 20.63
N PRO A 8 -22.58 5.50 20.60
CA PRO A 8 -21.15 5.46 20.87
C PRO A 8 -20.44 6.22 19.75
N GLY A 9 -19.82 7.34 20.13
CA GLY A 9 -19.11 8.22 19.22
C GLY A 9 -18.07 7.45 18.42
N ILE A 10 -18.10 7.64 17.10
CA ILE A 10 -16.98 7.30 16.24
C ILE A 10 -15.79 8.09 16.78
N SER A 11 -14.74 7.38 17.18
CA SER A 11 -13.50 7.99 17.66
C SER A 11 -13.03 9.04 16.63
N ARG A 12 -12.54 10.22 17.06
CA ARG A 12 -11.96 11.37 16.29
C ARG A 12 -10.92 11.04 15.20
N SER A 13 -10.67 9.76 15.10
CA SER A 13 -9.47 9.05 14.74
C SER A 13 -9.81 8.12 13.57
N ALA A 14 -11.02 7.53 13.59
CA ALA A 14 -11.66 6.93 12.43
C ALA A 14 -12.17 8.02 11.47
N GLU A 15 -12.67 9.15 12.01
CA GLU A 15 -13.04 10.33 11.20
C GLU A 15 -11.86 10.89 10.40
N HIS A 16 -10.65 10.89 10.97
CA HIS A 16 -9.43 11.30 10.27
C HIS A 16 -9.08 10.35 9.11
N GLN A 17 -9.16 9.03 9.32
CA GLN A 17 -8.92 8.05 8.26
C GLN A 17 -9.94 8.21 7.13
N THR A 18 -11.23 8.42 7.46
CA THR A 18 -12.26 8.71 6.47
C THR A 18 -11.95 9.96 5.64
N LEU A 19 -11.42 11.03 6.24
CA LEU A 19 -11.02 12.24 5.52
C LEU A 19 -9.82 12.00 4.59
N VAL A 20 -8.84 11.22 5.03
CA VAL A 20 -7.69 10.80 4.23
C VAL A 20 -8.16 9.96 3.04
N ASP A 21 -8.97 8.93 3.28
CA ASP A 21 -9.52 8.07 2.24
C ASP A 21 -10.34 8.92 1.25
N THR A 22 -11.17 9.83 1.74
CA THR A 22 -11.95 10.77 0.90
C THR A 22 -11.04 11.65 0.04
N HIS A 23 -9.94 12.17 0.59
CA HIS A 23 -8.96 12.96 -0.16
C HIS A 23 -8.38 12.15 -1.34
N PHE A 24 -7.97 10.91 -1.09
CA PHE A 24 -7.44 10.03 -2.14
C PHE A 24 -8.51 9.59 -3.13
N HIS A 25 -9.73 9.28 -2.67
CA HIS A 25 -10.90 8.98 -3.51
C HIS A 25 -11.21 10.14 -4.48
N SER A 26 -11.13 11.39 -4.03
CA SER A 26 -11.42 12.58 -4.87
C SER A 26 -10.37 12.84 -5.96
N ARG A 27 -9.22 12.16 -5.91
CA ARG A 27 -8.08 12.34 -6.83
C ARG A 27 -7.73 11.08 -7.63
N VAL A 28 -8.55 10.03 -7.60
CA VAL A 28 -8.27 8.73 -8.26
C VAL A 28 -7.89 8.90 -9.73
N THR A 29 -8.62 9.74 -10.48
CA THR A 29 -8.33 10.05 -11.89
C THR A 29 -7.03 10.83 -12.10
N GLN A 30 -6.53 11.52 -11.06
CA GLN A 30 -5.28 12.28 -11.13
C GLN A 30 -4.06 11.44 -10.75
N TRP A 31 -4.18 10.33 -10.01
CA TRP A 31 -3.00 9.62 -9.50
C TRP A 31 -2.21 8.85 -10.58
N ARG A 32 -2.85 8.26 -11.60
CA ARG A 32 -2.10 7.73 -12.78
C ARG A 32 -1.20 8.83 -13.34
N ASP A 33 -1.76 10.04 -13.49
CA ASP A 33 -1.07 11.20 -14.05
C ASP A 33 -0.03 11.82 -13.10
N VAL A 34 -0.29 11.93 -11.79
CA VAL A 34 0.62 12.57 -10.80
C VAL A 34 1.97 11.89 -10.78
N TYR A 35 2.01 10.56 -10.94
CA TYR A 35 3.26 9.84 -11.04
C TYR A 35 3.95 10.03 -12.42
N GLU A 36 3.19 10.33 -13.47
CA GLU A 36 3.65 10.53 -14.87
C GLU A 36 4.01 11.99 -15.19
N GLN A 37 3.57 12.95 -14.37
CA GLN A 37 3.82 14.37 -14.60
C GLN A 37 5.31 14.70 -14.64
N GLU A 38 5.68 15.59 -15.57
CA GLU A 38 7.05 16.12 -15.74
C GLU A 38 7.47 17.10 -14.63
N GLY A 39 6.60 17.34 -13.63
CA GLY A 39 6.84 18.22 -12.50
C GLY A 39 7.71 17.63 -11.39
N VAL A 40 8.12 18.50 -10.45
CA VAL A 40 8.97 18.16 -9.29
C VAL A 40 8.37 17.02 -8.45
N GLU A 41 7.05 17.04 -8.24
CA GLU A 41 6.35 16.03 -7.46
C GLU A 41 6.45 14.63 -8.12
N GLY A 42 6.17 14.55 -9.43
CA GLY A 42 6.35 13.31 -10.19
C GLY A 42 7.80 12.81 -10.16
N ALA A 43 8.78 13.73 -10.23
CA ALA A 43 10.19 13.38 -10.11
C ALA A 43 10.56 12.81 -8.73
N ILE A 44 9.98 13.35 -7.65
CA ILE A 44 10.18 12.84 -6.29
C ILE A 44 9.61 11.42 -6.15
N TYR A 45 8.41 11.17 -6.68
CA TYR A 45 7.83 9.83 -6.63
C TYR A 45 8.60 8.81 -7.46
N ARG A 46 9.05 9.18 -8.67
CA ARG A 46 9.91 8.31 -9.50
C ARG A 46 11.21 7.98 -8.78
N LYS A 47 11.88 8.99 -8.21
CA LYS A 47 13.11 8.78 -7.45
C LYS A 47 12.89 7.89 -6.23
N ARG A 48 11.77 8.02 -5.52
CA ARG A 48 11.41 7.12 -4.42
C ARG A 48 11.27 5.69 -4.91
N LEU A 49 10.52 5.47 -6.00
CA LEU A 49 10.36 4.15 -6.60
C LEU A 49 11.71 3.55 -6.98
N ASP A 50 12.58 4.31 -7.66
CA ASP A 50 13.91 3.85 -8.08
C ASP A 50 14.78 3.42 -6.88
N ILE A 51 14.77 4.20 -5.80
CA ILE A 51 15.50 3.86 -4.57
C ILE A 51 14.97 2.58 -3.94
N VAL A 52 13.64 2.44 -3.85
CA VAL A 52 13.01 1.25 -3.26
C VAL A 52 13.32 0.01 -4.09
N LEU A 53 13.18 0.08 -5.41
CA LEU A 53 13.47 -1.04 -6.30
C LEU A 53 14.95 -1.44 -6.21
N ARG A 54 15.87 -0.47 -6.17
CA ARG A 54 17.30 -0.75 -5.97
C ARG A 54 17.57 -1.45 -4.63
N TRP A 55 16.94 -1.02 -3.54
CA TRP A 55 17.08 -1.71 -2.25
C TRP A 55 16.53 -3.13 -2.30
N ILE A 56 15.40 -3.37 -2.98
CA ILE A 56 14.85 -4.72 -3.14
C ILE A 56 15.81 -5.61 -3.94
N ASP A 57 16.40 -5.08 -5.01
CA ASP A 57 17.41 -5.78 -5.82
C ASP A 57 18.66 -6.11 -4.97
N GLU A 58 19.11 -5.19 -4.09
CA GLU A 58 20.25 -5.38 -3.17
C GLU A 58 19.99 -6.40 -2.05
N LEU A 59 18.74 -6.49 -1.57
CA LEU A 59 18.34 -7.46 -0.54
C LEU A 59 18.34 -8.91 -1.07
N ALA A 60 18.41 -9.10 -2.40
CA ALA A 60 18.46 -10.41 -3.05
C ALA A 60 17.34 -11.36 -2.57
N ILE A 61 16.13 -10.80 -2.39
CA ILE A 61 14.97 -11.58 -1.95
C ILE A 61 14.64 -12.61 -3.05
N PRO A 62 14.47 -13.90 -2.71
CA PRO A 62 14.08 -14.90 -3.69
C PRO A 62 12.76 -14.52 -4.37
N THR A 63 12.75 -14.50 -5.70
CA THR A 63 11.60 -14.05 -6.50
C THR A 63 10.34 -14.91 -6.30
N GLY A 64 10.46 -16.13 -5.78
CA GLY A 64 9.32 -16.95 -5.37
C GLY A 64 8.65 -16.56 -4.05
N GLN A 65 9.23 -15.63 -3.27
CA GLN A 65 8.64 -15.17 -2.02
C GLN A 65 7.46 -14.22 -2.27
N LYS A 66 6.38 -14.41 -1.51
CA LYS A 66 5.21 -13.53 -1.59
C LYS A 66 5.51 -12.16 -1.02
N VAL A 67 5.10 -11.13 -1.75
CA VAL A 67 5.20 -9.72 -1.37
C VAL A 67 3.82 -9.19 -0.97
N LEU A 68 3.76 -8.40 0.09
CA LEU A 68 2.59 -7.57 0.42
C LEU A 68 2.94 -6.10 0.20
N GLU A 69 2.21 -5.42 -0.66
CA GLU A 69 2.25 -3.97 -0.79
C GLU A 69 1.01 -3.35 -0.14
N ILE A 70 1.23 -2.44 0.81
CA ILE A 70 0.18 -1.72 1.52
C ILE A 70 0.17 -0.28 0.99
N GLY A 71 -1.02 0.20 0.60
CA GLY A 71 -1.20 1.49 -0.09
C GLY A 71 -0.61 1.46 -1.49
N CYS A 72 -1.04 0.51 -2.32
CA CYS A 72 -0.47 0.28 -3.66
C CYS A 72 -0.76 1.40 -4.67
N GLY A 73 -1.73 2.28 -4.40
CA GLY A 73 -2.03 3.43 -5.24
C GLY A 73 -2.33 3.04 -6.69
N ALA A 74 -1.66 3.69 -7.65
CA ALA A 74 -1.79 3.40 -9.09
C ALA A 74 -0.96 2.17 -9.57
N GLY A 75 -0.43 1.36 -8.63
CA GLY A 75 0.15 0.05 -8.94
C GLY A 75 1.54 0.06 -9.58
N ARG A 76 2.29 1.17 -9.54
CA ARG A 76 3.61 1.24 -10.19
C ARG A 76 4.65 0.31 -9.56
N CYS A 77 4.72 0.29 -8.24
CA CYS A 77 5.61 -0.63 -7.54
C CYS A 77 5.11 -2.07 -7.73
N THR A 78 3.80 -2.30 -7.60
CA THR A 78 3.14 -3.58 -7.89
C THR A 78 3.60 -4.18 -9.21
N VAL A 79 3.46 -3.44 -10.31
CA VAL A 79 3.84 -3.88 -11.66
C VAL A 79 5.34 -4.12 -11.76
N ALA A 80 6.16 -3.19 -11.26
CA ALA A 80 7.61 -3.31 -11.32
C ALA A 80 8.15 -4.54 -10.56
N LEU A 81 7.51 -4.95 -9.46
CA LEU A 81 7.86 -6.15 -8.71
C LEU A 81 7.32 -7.42 -9.37
N ALA A 82 6.10 -7.38 -9.90
CA ALA A 82 5.55 -8.50 -10.66
C ALA A 82 6.39 -8.81 -11.91
N GLN A 83 6.88 -7.79 -12.62
CA GLN A 83 7.82 -7.94 -13.76
C GLN A 83 9.18 -8.54 -13.34
N ARG A 84 9.60 -8.34 -12.09
CA ARG A 84 10.78 -9.00 -11.50
C ARG A 84 10.50 -10.44 -11.07
N GLY A 85 9.28 -10.93 -11.24
CA GLY A 85 8.88 -12.30 -10.94
C GLY A 85 8.31 -12.53 -9.54
N TYR A 86 8.11 -11.46 -8.75
CA TYR A 86 7.52 -11.60 -7.42
C TYR A 86 6.00 -11.82 -7.49
N PRO A 87 5.45 -12.85 -6.82
CA PRO A 87 4.03 -12.92 -6.52
C PRO A 87 3.66 -11.82 -5.52
N ILE A 88 2.81 -10.89 -5.91
CA ILE A 88 2.47 -9.71 -5.11
C ILE A 88 0.98 -9.65 -4.77
N HIS A 89 0.71 -9.38 -3.49
CA HIS A 89 -0.59 -8.99 -3.00
C HIS A 89 -0.58 -7.49 -2.75
N ALA A 90 -1.33 -6.73 -3.54
CA ALA A 90 -1.43 -5.28 -3.47
C ALA A 90 -2.73 -4.87 -2.78
N MET A 91 -2.63 -4.14 -1.68
CA MET A 91 -3.77 -3.75 -0.86
C MET A 91 -3.83 -2.24 -0.71
N ASP A 92 -5.03 -1.67 -0.80
CA ASP A 92 -5.26 -0.23 -0.59
C ASP A 92 -6.58 -0.03 0.18
N SER A 93 -6.74 1.09 0.88
CA SER A 93 -8.01 1.46 1.54
C SER A 93 -8.99 2.11 0.57
N VAL A 94 -8.53 2.48 -0.62
CA VAL A 94 -9.32 3.17 -1.64
C VAL A 94 -9.61 2.24 -2.81
N GLU A 95 -10.89 1.93 -3.04
CA GLU A 95 -11.33 1.01 -4.11
C GLU A 95 -10.84 1.44 -5.51
N GLY A 96 -10.80 2.75 -5.76
CA GLY A 96 -10.27 3.30 -7.02
C GLY A 96 -8.80 2.93 -7.27
N MET A 97 -7.98 2.84 -6.23
CA MET A 97 -6.57 2.45 -6.32
C MET A 97 -6.41 0.95 -6.57
N VAL A 98 -7.24 0.13 -5.92
CA VAL A 98 -7.32 -1.32 -6.16
C VAL A 98 -7.63 -1.58 -7.64
N ASN A 99 -8.65 -0.90 -8.18
CA ASN A 99 -9.04 -1.02 -9.58
C ASN A 99 -7.95 -0.52 -10.53
N SER A 100 -7.34 0.64 -10.24
CA SER A 100 -6.25 1.19 -11.05
C SER A 100 -5.02 0.27 -11.07
N THR A 101 -4.66 -0.33 -9.93
CA THR A 101 -3.57 -1.31 -9.84
C THR A 101 -3.87 -2.54 -10.70
N GLN A 102 -5.12 -3.03 -10.67
CA GLN A 102 -5.52 -4.18 -11.46
C GLN A 102 -5.46 -3.89 -12.97
N GLU A 103 -5.94 -2.72 -13.40
CA GLU A 103 -5.86 -2.28 -14.80
C GLU A 103 -4.39 -2.17 -15.25
N HIS A 104 -3.54 -1.52 -14.46
CA HIS A 104 -2.13 -1.34 -14.79
C HIS A 104 -1.38 -2.68 -14.86
N ALA A 105 -1.68 -3.63 -13.97
CA ALA A 105 -1.14 -4.99 -14.05
C ALA A 105 -1.58 -5.72 -15.34
N SER A 106 -2.81 -5.49 -15.79
CA SER A 106 -3.31 -6.03 -17.05
C SER A 106 -2.65 -5.42 -18.27
N GLU A 107 -2.52 -4.09 -18.31
CA GLU A 107 -1.81 -3.36 -19.38
C GLU A 107 -0.35 -3.82 -19.50
N ALA A 108 0.30 -4.08 -18.38
CA ALA A 108 1.68 -4.56 -18.32
C ALA A 108 1.86 -6.07 -18.54
N GLY A 109 0.76 -6.83 -18.70
CA GLY A 109 0.80 -8.27 -18.96
C GLY A 109 1.24 -9.13 -17.76
N VAL A 110 1.09 -8.64 -16.53
CA VAL A 110 1.54 -9.31 -15.29
C VAL A 110 0.41 -9.71 -14.33
N SER A 111 -0.86 -9.68 -14.79
CA SER A 111 -2.03 -9.99 -13.96
C SER A 111 -1.96 -11.35 -13.25
N SER A 112 -1.28 -12.35 -13.81
CA SER A 112 -1.15 -13.67 -13.19
C SER A 112 -0.29 -13.67 -11.91
N SER A 113 0.53 -12.65 -11.72
CA SER A 113 1.41 -12.48 -10.55
C SER A 113 0.87 -11.50 -9.51
N VAL A 114 -0.26 -10.83 -9.80
CA VAL A 114 -0.82 -9.76 -8.97
C VAL A 114 -2.19 -10.16 -8.43
N THR A 115 -2.33 -10.12 -7.11
CA THR A 115 -3.64 -10.16 -6.43
C THR A 115 -3.91 -8.80 -5.80
N THR A 116 -5.14 -8.29 -5.90
CA THR A 116 -5.52 -7.01 -5.30
C THR A 116 -6.62 -7.19 -4.24
N SER A 117 -6.66 -6.31 -3.24
CA SER A 117 -7.77 -6.30 -2.27
C SER A 117 -7.96 -4.93 -1.62
N LEU A 118 -9.20 -4.59 -1.27
CA LEU A 118 -9.50 -3.48 -0.37
C LEU A 118 -9.15 -3.87 1.09
N GLY A 119 -8.47 -3.03 1.85
CA GLY A 119 -8.18 -3.33 3.25
C GLY A 119 -7.53 -2.22 4.07
N ASP A 120 -7.59 -2.39 5.39
CA ASP A 120 -7.05 -1.44 6.38
C ASP A 120 -5.67 -1.92 6.89
N ALA A 121 -4.66 -1.06 6.78
CA ALA A 121 -3.31 -1.32 7.27
C ALA A 121 -3.24 -1.59 8.79
N HIS A 122 -4.24 -1.14 9.56
CA HIS A 122 -4.34 -1.36 10.99
C HIS A 122 -4.95 -2.72 11.37
N ASN A 123 -5.44 -3.50 10.41
CA ASN A 123 -6.01 -4.82 10.62
C ASN A 123 -5.85 -5.67 9.34
N LEU A 124 -4.66 -6.23 9.16
CA LEU A 124 -4.30 -6.95 7.95
C LEU A 124 -4.96 -8.34 7.94
N PRO A 125 -5.78 -8.69 6.92
CA PRO A 125 -6.52 -9.96 6.85
C PRO A 125 -5.63 -11.14 6.41
N PHE A 126 -4.38 -11.16 6.87
CA PHE A 126 -3.39 -12.17 6.52
C PHE A 126 -2.89 -12.90 7.78
N ARG A 127 -2.47 -14.14 7.60
CA ARG A 127 -1.88 -14.95 8.67
C ARG A 127 -0.48 -14.44 9.02
N ASP A 128 -0.06 -14.72 10.24
CA ASP A 128 1.29 -14.41 10.71
C ASP A 128 2.35 -15.09 9.82
N GLY A 129 3.46 -14.42 9.54
CA GLY A 129 4.55 -14.99 8.77
C GLY A 129 4.22 -15.41 7.33
N SER A 130 3.30 -14.70 6.67
CA SER A 130 2.84 -15.04 5.31
C SER A 130 3.72 -14.47 4.20
N PHE A 131 4.42 -13.36 4.45
CA PHE A 131 5.13 -12.60 3.41
C PHE A 131 6.63 -12.52 3.66
N GLY A 132 7.42 -12.68 2.60
CA GLY A 132 8.86 -12.49 2.62
C GLY A 132 9.29 -11.02 2.51
N LEU A 133 8.41 -10.18 1.95
CA LEU A 133 8.59 -8.75 1.86
C LEU A 133 7.26 -8.06 2.15
N VAL A 134 7.29 -7.06 3.02
CA VAL A 134 6.16 -6.14 3.25
C VAL A 134 6.63 -4.72 2.90
N LEU A 135 5.84 -4.02 2.09
CA LEU A 135 6.12 -2.68 1.59
C LEU A 135 5.04 -1.70 2.01
N ALA A 136 5.44 -0.51 2.44
CA ALA A 136 4.54 0.62 2.65
C ALA A 136 5.23 1.92 2.19
N MET A 137 4.90 2.38 0.98
CA MET A 137 5.55 3.54 0.36
C MET A 137 4.71 4.80 0.51
N GLY A 138 5.18 5.77 1.30
CA GLY A 138 4.46 7.03 1.50
C GLY A 138 3.15 6.88 2.29
N VAL A 139 2.88 5.72 2.89
CA VAL A 139 1.63 5.43 3.60
C VAL A 139 1.66 5.91 5.05
N ILE A 140 2.80 5.73 5.73
CA ILE A 140 2.90 5.95 7.19
C ILE A 140 2.40 7.32 7.67
N PRO A 141 2.70 8.45 7.01
CA PRO A 141 2.21 9.76 7.45
C PRO A 141 0.69 9.90 7.46
N TYR A 142 -0.01 9.07 6.69
CA TYR A 142 -1.47 9.09 6.56
C TYR A 142 -2.18 8.10 7.49
N LEU A 143 -1.43 7.29 8.23
CA LEU A 143 -1.99 6.31 9.15
C LEU A 143 -2.28 6.97 10.49
N HIS A 144 -3.52 6.85 10.94
CA HIS A 144 -3.92 7.39 12.23
C HIS A 144 -3.23 6.65 13.42
N PHE A 145 -3.03 5.33 13.34
CA PHE A 145 -2.29 4.57 14.36
C PHE A 145 -1.05 3.89 13.77
N PRO A 146 0.02 4.64 13.45
CA PRO A 146 1.17 4.09 12.72
C PRO A 146 1.85 2.95 13.49
N GLN A 147 1.89 3.02 14.83
CA GLN A 147 2.43 1.92 15.65
C GLN A 147 1.60 0.63 15.54
N LYS A 148 0.27 0.73 15.43
CA LYS A 148 -0.61 -0.44 15.27
C LYS A 148 -0.40 -1.05 13.88
N ALA A 149 -0.35 -0.22 12.84
CA ALA A 149 -0.10 -0.69 11.49
C ALA A 149 1.29 -1.33 11.35
N LEU A 150 2.34 -0.74 11.92
CA LEU A 150 3.68 -1.33 11.93
C LEU A 150 3.71 -2.69 12.65
N LYS A 151 2.95 -2.86 13.75
CA LYS A 151 2.82 -4.16 14.42
C LYS A 151 2.16 -5.19 13.51
N GLU A 152 1.11 -4.82 12.77
CA GLU A 152 0.47 -5.69 11.80
C GLU A 152 1.42 -6.07 10.65
N MET A 153 2.16 -5.10 10.12
CA MET A 153 3.17 -5.32 9.07
C MET A 153 4.24 -6.32 9.54
N VAL A 154 4.75 -6.18 10.76
CA VAL A 154 5.71 -7.12 11.35
C VAL A 154 5.07 -8.48 11.62
N ARG A 155 3.81 -8.53 12.08
CA ARG A 155 3.10 -9.80 12.36
C ARG A 155 2.98 -10.66 11.11
N VAL A 156 2.60 -10.08 9.97
CA VAL A 156 2.43 -10.83 8.72
C VAL A 156 3.76 -11.12 8.01
N LEU A 157 4.85 -10.51 8.46
CA LEU A 157 6.19 -10.75 7.94
C LEU A 157 6.76 -12.06 8.48
N ARG A 158 7.44 -12.80 7.61
CA ARG A 158 8.20 -13.99 7.99
C ARG A 158 9.38 -13.60 8.91
N PRO A 159 9.88 -14.52 9.77
CA PRO A 159 11.05 -14.23 10.62
C PRO A 159 12.31 -13.80 9.86
N ASP A 160 12.47 -14.27 8.61
CA ASP A 160 13.56 -13.94 7.68
C ASP A 160 13.16 -12.92 6.60
N GLY A 161 11.97 -12.32 6.76
CA GLY A 161 11.44 -11.36 5.80
C GLY A 161 11.96 -9.94 6.02
N PHE A 162 11.73 -9.09 5.02
CA PHE A 162 12.09 -7.68 5.07
C PHE A 162 10.85 -6.79 5.12
N LEU A 163 10.89 -5.77 5.98
CA LEU A 163 9.93 -4.68 5.99
C LEU A 163 10.60 -3.43 5.44
N LEU A 164 10.07 -2.89 4.33
CA LEU A 164 10.58 -1.68 3.72
C LEU A 164 9.50 -0.60 3.75
N VAL A 165 9.82 0.50 4.40
CA VAL A 165 8.91 1.61 4.65
C VAL A 165 9.57 2.92 4.25
N THR A 166 8.85 3.77 3.55
CA THR A 166 9.26 5.16 3.31
C THR A 166 8.29 6.11 4.00
N ALA A 167 8.83 7.12 4.68
CA ALA A 167 8.06 8.16 5.35
C ALA A 167 8.40 9.53 4.77
N GLY A 168 7.38 10.38 4.65
CA GLY A 168 7.45 11.72 4.06
C GLY A 168 6.85 11.78 2.66
N ASN A 169 6.00 12.77 2.42
CA ASN A 169 5.67 13.29 1.09
C ASN A 169 6.14 14.75 1.06
N PRO A 170 6.70 15.24 -0.06
CA PRO A 170 7.02 16.65 -0.21
C PRO A 170 5.79 17.55 -0.08
#